data_AF-A0A836RVQ9-F1
#
_entry.id   AF-A0A836RVQ9-F1
#
_cell.length_a   1.000
_cell.length_b   1.000
_cell.length_c   1.000
_cell.angle_alpha   90.00
_cell.angle_beta   90.00
_cell.angle_gamma   90.00
#
_symmetry.space_group_name_H-M   'P 1'
#
loop_
_entity.id
_entity.type
_entity.pdbx_description
1 polymer ?
#
loop_
_entity_poly.entity_id
_entity_poly.type
_entity_poly.pdbx_seq_one_letter_code
_entity_poly.pdbx_strand_id
1 'polypeptide(L)'
;IREARRTLSRLAVGHIIDPVAGDARQPYLRGFDVAVVDPPCSDIGRLQYEPEVKLWLTRGDIHYFRRLQLRIVSAVVEAAPPGSTIVYSVCTLTRSETIWVIRRLLERHSDVEIVEPEPVLGEKPRRSPRSQRLLPHLHKTQGFFIAKLVKL
;
A
#
# COMPACT_ATOMS: atom_id res chain seq x y z
N ILE A 1 -14.46 -9.11 -8.21
CA ILE A 1 -15.05 -10.03 -7.19
C ILE A 1 -15.17 -11.50 -7.65
N ARG A 2 -15.60 -11.79 -8.89
CA ARG A 2 -15.71 -13.18 -9.39
C ARG A 2 -14.40 -13.97 -9.32
N GLU A 3 -13.32 -13.37 -9.80
CA GLU A 3 -11.99 -14.00 -9.76
C GLU A 3 -11.48 -14.21 -8.34
N ALA A 4 -11.65 -13.22 -7.46
CA ALA A 4 -11.33 -13.36 -6.04
C ALA A 4 -12.05 -14.57 -5.43
N ARG A 5 -13.37 -14.71 -5.61
CA ARG A 5 -14.14 -15.87 -5.14
C ARG A 5 -13.62 -17.19 -5.70
N ARG A 6 -13.28 -17.24 -7.00
CA ARG A 6 -12.69 -18.43 -7.62
C ARG A 6 -11.36 -18.82 -6.96
N THR A 7 -10.49 -17.86 -6.67
CA THR A 7 -9.23 -18.09 -5.97
C THR A 7 -9.46 -18.55 -4.54
N LEU A 8 -10.38 -17.95 -3.80
CA LEU A 8 -10.73 -18.35 -2.43
C LEU A 8 -11.27 -19.79 -2.37
N SER A 9 -12.15 -20.17 -3.31
CA SER A 9 -12.65 -21.55 -3.43
C SER A 9 -11.52 -22.52 -3.75
N ARG A 10 -10.64 -22.19 -4.69
CA ARG A 10 -9.50 -23.04 -5.08
C ARG A 10 -8.51 -23.27 -3.92
N LEU A 11 -8.31 -22.25 -3.07
CA LEU A 11 -7.43 -22.33 -1.91
C LEU A 11 -8.14 -22.88 -0.65
N ALA A 12 -9.44 -23.17 -0.72
CA ALA A 12 -10.27 -23.64 0.39
C ALA A 12 -10.30 -22.71 1.64
N VAL A 13 -10.06 -21.41 1.46
CA VAL A 13 -10.02 -20.40 2.54
C VAL A 13 -11.27 -19.51 2.60
N GLY A 14 -12.31 -19.82 1.82
CA GLY A 14 -13.54 -19.02 1.79
C GLY A 14 -14.31 -18.95 3.12
N HIS A 15 -13.95 -19.78 4.11
CA HIS A 15 -14.54 -19.79 5.44
C HIS A 15 -13.94 -18.74 6.39
N ILE A 16 -12.78 -18.16 6.05
CA ILE A 16 -12.10 -17.10 6.84
C ILE A 16 -11.94 -15.78 6.07
N ILE A 17 -12.34 -15.72 4.79
CA ILE A 17 -12.24 -14.51 3.97
C ILE A 17 -13.60 -14.18 3.39
N ASP A 18 -14.15 -13.03 3.78
CA ASP A 18 -15.38 -12.47 3.19
C ASP A 18 -15.04 -11.37 2.16
N PRO A 19 -15.20 -11.64 0.85
CA PRO A 19 -14.89 -10.66 -0.19
C PRO A 19 -16.02 -9.63 -0.34
N VAL A 20 -15.72 -8.38 -0.03
CA VAL A 20 -16.65 -7.25 -0.19
C VAL A 20 -16.32 -6.44 -1.45
N ALA A 21 -17.34 -6.12 -2.25
CA ALA A 21 -17.23 -5.16 -3.34
C ALA A 21 -17.64 -3.78 -2.82
N GLY A 22 -16.70 -2.84 -2.77
CA GLY A 22 -16.96 -1.48 -2.30
C GLY A 22 -15.85 -0.53 -2.71
N ASP A 23 -16.06 0.75 -2.40
CA ASP A 23 -15.06 1.78 -2.58
C ASP A 23 -14.12 1.83 -1.37
N ALA A 24 -12.84 1.52 -1.56
CA ALA A 24 -11.86 1.53 -0.47
C ALA A 24 -11.64 2.92 0.16
N ARG A 25 -12.14 4.00 -0.47
CA ARG A 25 -12.19 5.35 0.13
C ARG A 25 -13.27 5.45 1.22
N GLN A 26 -14.14 4.46 1.33
CA GLN A 26 -15.16 4.30 2.36
C GLN A 26 -15.10 2.85 2.89
N PRO A 27 -14.11 2.53 3.76
CA PRO A 27 -13.93 1.18 4.26
C PRO A 27 -15.22 0.61 4.85
N TYR A 28 -15.61 -0.58 4.39
CA TYR A 28 -16.80 -1.27 4.87
C TYR A 28 -16.66 -1.71 6.33
N LEU A 29 -15.45 -2.17 6.70
CA LEU A 29 -15.13 -2.60 8.04
C LEU A 29 -14.48 -1.47 8.83
N ARG A 30 -14.87 -1.34 10.11
CA ARG A 30 -14.23 -0.48 11.11
C ARG A 30 -13.86 -1.35 12.31
N GLY A 31 -12.90 -0.91 13.12
CA GLY A 31 -12.54 -1.67 14.32
C GLY A 31 -11.70 -2.93 14.04
N PHE A 32 -10.68 -2.83 13.20
CA PHE A 32 -9.76 -3.94 12.90
C PHE A 32 -8.42 -3.75 13.61
N ASP A 33 -7.77 -4.86 14.00
CA ASP A 33 -6.43 -4.82 14.60
C ASP A 33 -5.33 -4.60 13.56
N VAL A 34 -5.52 -5.15 12.36
CA VAL A 34 -4.53 -5.10 11.27
C VAL A 34 -5.20 -4.79 9.94
N ALA A 35 -4.62 -3.87 9.18
CA ALA A 35 -4.99 -3.60 7.79
C ALA A 35 -3.77 -3.66 6.87
N VAL A 36 -3.92 -4.33 5.72
CA VAL A 36 -2.97 -4.25 4.60
C VAL A 36 -3.61 -3.41 3.50
N VAL A 37 -2.97 -2.29 3.18
CA VAL A 37 -3.43 -1.32 2.19
C VAL A 37 -2.48 -1.37 1.00
N ASP A 38 -2.88 -2.11 -0.03
CA ASP A 38 -2.19 -2.23 -1.32
C ASP A 38 -3.03 -1.53 -2.42
N PRO A 39 -3.01 -0.18 -2.48
CA PRO A 39 -3.86 0.56 -3.38
C PRO A 39 -3.32 0.56 -4.82
N PRO A 40 -4.16 0.87 -5.83
CA PRO A 40 -3.71 1.06 -7.20
C PRO A 40 -2.53 2.04 -7.31
N CYS A 41 -1.51 1.64 -8.07
CA CYS A 41 -0.24 2.34 -8.22
C CYS A 41 0.09 2.57 -9.71
N SER A 42 1.14 3.34 -10.00
CA SER A 42 1.63 3.57 -11.36
C SER A 42 2.34 2.38 -12.02
N ASP A 43 2.49 1.26 -11.31
CA ASP A 43 3.16 0.02 -11.73
C ASP A 43 4.63 0.18 -12.20
N ILE A 44 5.28 1.32 -11.93
CA ILE A 44 6.69 1.56 -12.32
C ILE A 44 7.64 0.51 -11.71
N GLY A 45 7.31 -0.06 -10.55
CA GLY A 45 8.11 -1.12 -9.96
C GLY A 45 8.07 -2.43 -10.75
N ARG A 46 7.09 -2.60 -11.63
CA ARG A 46 6.85 -3.83 -12.41
C ARG A 46 7.42 -3.77 -13.82
N LEU A 47 8.16 -2.71 -14.20
CA LEU A 47 8.69 -2.51 -15.56
C LEU A 47 9.52 -3.67 -16.14
N GLN A 48 10.10 -4.54 -15.30
CA GLN A 48 10.81 -5.73 -15.80
C GLN A 48 9.87 -6.85 -16.26
N TYR A 49 8.63 -6.86 -15.78
CA TYR A 49 7.58 -7.81 -16.13
C TYR A 49 6.57 -7.20 -17.12
N GLU A 50 6.28 -5.91 -16.98
CA GLU A 50 5.33 -5.14 -17.78
C GLU A 50 6.02 -3.86 -18.33
N PRO A 51 7.00 -4.01 -19.25
CA PRO A 51 7.76 -2.89 -19.79
C PRO A 51 6.91 -1.86 -20.54
N GLU A 52 5.75 -2.27 -21.02
CA GLU A 52 4.81 -1.45 -21.78
C GLU A 52 4.22 -0.29 -20.95
N VAL A 53 4.21 -0.38 -19.61
CA VAL A 53 3.79 0.71 -18.70
C VAL A 53 4.48 2.03 -19.01
N LYS A 54 5.75 2.00 -19.45
CA LYS A 54 6.52 3.21 -19.79
C LYS A 54 5.98 3.99 -21.00
N LEU A 55 5.14 3.36 -21.83
CA LEU A 55 4.66 3.94 -23.10
C LEU A 55 3.45 4.84 -22.91
N TRP A 56 2.61 4.59 -21.90
CA TRP A 56 1.38 5.32 -21.66
C TRP A 56 1.35 6.09 -20.34
N LEU A 57 2.21 5.73 -19.38
CA LEU A 57 2.19 6.37 -18.08
C LEU A 57 2.62 7.85 -18.16
N THR A 58 1.74 8.74 -17.72
CA THR A 58 2.01 10.19 -17.68
C THR A 58 2.27 10.69 -16.25
N ARG A 59 2.81 11.90 -16.15
CA ARG A 59 2.90 12.60 -14.85
C ARG A 59 1.51 12.84 -14.22
N GLY A 60 0.48 13.03 -15.06
CA GLY A 60 -0.90 13.19 -14.62
C GLY A 60 -1.41 11.96 -13.87
N ASP A 61 -1.07 10.76 -14.37
CA ASP A 61 -1.45 9.49 -13.75
C ASP A 61 -0.80 9.30 -12.39
N ILE A 62 0.50 9.61 -12.27
CA ILE A 62 1.22 9.57 -10.98
C ILE A 62 0.55 10.51 -9.95
N HIS A 63 0.13 11.71 -10.39
CA HIS A 63 -0.59 12.62 -9.52
C HIS A 63 -1.98 12.12 -9.13
N TYR A 64 -2.69 11.46 -10.05
CA TYR A 64 -3.97 10.81 -9.79
C TYR A 64 -3.80 9.70 -8.75
N PHE A 65 -2.89 8.75 -8.97
CA PHE A 65 -2.62 7.64 -8.06
C PHE A 65 -2.21 8.12 -6.67
N ARG A 66 -1.27 9.07 -6.57
CA ARG A 66 -0.92 9.67 -5.27
C ARG A 66 -2.15 10.18 -4.51
N ARG A 67 -3.06 10.91 -5.17
CA ARG A 67 -4.27 11.44 -4.52
C ARG A 67 -5.22 10.33 -4.10
N LEU A 68 -5.40 9.31 -4.94
CA LEU A 68 -6.25 8.16 -4.67
C LEU A 68 -5.70 7.35 -3.48
N GLN A 69 -4.41 7.02 -3.51
CA GLN A 69 -3.70 6.30 -2.46
C GLN A 69 -3.82 7.02 -1.11
N LEU A 70 -3.57 8.32 -1.08
CA LEU A 70 -3.71 9.13 0.14
C LEU A 70 -5.15 9.09 0.69
N ARG A 71 -6.17 9.15 -0.18
CA ARG A 71 -7.57 9.05 0.25
C ARG A 71 -7.90 7.66 0.83
N ILE A 72 -7.43 6.59 0.19
CA ILE A 72 -7.68 5.22 0.66
C ILE A 72 -7.01 5.01 2.03
N VAL A 73 -5.71 5.30 2.15
CA VAL A 73 -4.99 5.05 3.39
C VAL A 73 -5.43 5.96 4.54
N SER A 74 -5.82 7.22 4.26
CA SER A 74 -6.47 8.09 5.27
C SER A 74 -7.80 7.49 5.76
N ALA A 75 -8.65 7.01 4.87
CA ALA A 75 -9.93 6.42 5.27
C ALA A 75 -9.74 5.14 6.12
N VAL A 76 -8.72 4.33 5.81
CA VAL A 76 -8.34 3.17 6.61
C VAL A 76 -7.85 3.61 8.00
N VAL A 77 -6.99 4.63 8.09
CA VAL A 77 -6.54 5.20 9.37
C VAL A 77 -7.69 5.72 10.23
N GLU A 78 -8.73 6.31 9.63
CA GLU A 78 -9.91 6.81 10.33
C GLU A 78 -10.88 5.69 10.77
N ALA A 79 -10.79 4.51 10.14
CA ALA A 79 -11.58 3.34 10.49
C ALA A 79 -10.90 2.46 11.56
N ALA A 80 -9.62 2.71 11.85
CA ALA A 80 -8.79 1.94 12.77
C ALA A 80 -8.89 2.46 14.21
N PRO A 81 -9.09 1.59 15.22
CA PRO A 81 -8.98 1.95 16.62
C PRO A 81 -7.52 2.17 17.04
N PRO A 82 -7.27 2.87 18.17
CA PRO A 82 -5.95 2.93 18.80
C PRO A 82 -5.32 1.54 18.98
N GLY A 83 -4.02 1.43 18.74
CA GLY A 83 -3.24 0.18 18.77
C GLY A 83 -3.20 -0.60 17.45
N SER A 84 -4.03 -0.25 16.46
CA SER A 84 -4.06 -0.99 15.18
C SER A 84 -2.81 -0.80 14.34
N THR A 85 -2.42 -1.86 13.64
CA THR A 85 -1.33 -1.84 12.65
C THR A 85 -1.87 -1.66 11.24
N ILE A 86 -1.32 -0.71 10.50
CA ILE A 86 -1.68 -0.48 9.09
C ILE A 86 -0.40 -0.60 8.25
N VAL A 87 -0.38 -1.54 7.32
CA VAL A 87 0.72 -1.70 6.36
C VAL A 87 0.32 -1.07 5.05
N TYR A 88 0.99 0.01 4.67
CA TYR A 88 0.87 0.60 3.34
C TYR A 88 1.93 0.00 2.42
N SER A 89 1.51 -0.52 1.27
CA SER A 89 2.44 -1.05 0.28
C SER A 89 2.05 -0.68 -1.13
N VAL A 90 3.03 -0.41 -2.00
CA VAL A 90 2.77 -0.13 -3.42
C VAL A 90 3.87 -0.67 -4.33
N CYS A 91 3.46 -1.09 -5.52
CA CYS A 91 4.24 -1.60 -6.64
C CYS A 91 5.03 -0.53 -7.44
N THR A 92 5.46 0.54 -6.80
CA THR A 92 6.10 1.68 -7.48
C THR A 92 7.29 2.21 -6.70
N LEU A 93 8.25 2.78 -7.42
CA LEU A 93 9.45 3.40 -6.85
C LEU A 93 9.39 4.93 -6.89
N THR A 94 8.29 5.51 -7.36
CA THR A 94 8.15 6.98 -7.40
C THR A 94 8.08 7.54 -5.99
N ARG A 95 8.77 8.65 -5.74
CA ARG A 95 8.66 9.34 -4.43
C ARG A 95 7.25 9.86 -4.18
N SER A 96 6.52 10.17 -5.25
CA SER A 96 5.17 10.73 -5.20
C SER A 96 4.15 9.78 -4.60
N GLU A 97 4.26 8.48 -4.87
CA GLU A 97 3.34 7.44 -4.38
C GLU A 97 3.87 6.71 -3.14
N THR A 98 5.12 6.96 -2.76
CA THR A 98 5.77 6.31 -1.61
C THR A 98 5.91 7.30 -0.45
N ILE A 99 7.10 7.89 -0.30
CA ILE A 99 7.49 8.76 0.80
C ILE A 99 6.54 9.96 0.92
N TRP A 100 6.07 10.52 -0.19
CA TRP A 100 5.18 11.68 -0.14
C TRP A 100 3.78 11.33 0.37
N VAL A 101 3.23 10.16 0.03
CA VAL A 101 1.94 9.71 0.57
C VAL A 101 2.06 9.57 2.09
N ILE A 102 3.08 8.86 2.57
CA ILE A 102 3.30 8.67 4.00
C ILE A 102 3.50 10.00 4.74
N ARG A 103 4.32 10.91 4.19
CA ARG A 103 4.52 12.24 4.81
C ARG A 103 3.21 13.02 4.91
N ARG A 104 2.42 13.06 3.83
CA ARG A 104 1.12 13.75 3.83
C ARG A 104 0.10 13.10 4.75
N LEU A 105 0.16 11.78 4.92
CA LEU A 105 -0.68 11.07 5.86
C LEU A 105 -0.35 11.47 7.30
N LEU A 106 0.93 11.43 7.68
CA LEU A 106 1.39 11.80 9.03
C LEU A 106 1.17 13.30 9.35
N GLU A 107 1.22 14.18 8.33
CA GLU A 107 0.85 15.59 8.49
C GLU A 107 -0.65 15.79 8.80
N ARG A 108 -1.51 14.85 8.40
CA ARG A 108 -2.97 14.93 8.56
C ARG A 108 -3.48 14.18 9.78
N HIS A 109 -2.77 13.15 10.21
CA HIS A 109 -3.16 12.27 11.30
C HIS A 109 -2.06 12.30 12.36
N SER A 110 -2.24 13.14 13.38
CA SER A 110 -1.32 13.23 14.52
C SER A 110 -1.38 12.02 15.44
N ASP A 111 -2.40 11.17 15.27
CA ASP A 111 -2.65 9.92 15.98
C ASP A 111 -2.12 8.69 15.22
N VAL A 112 -1.18 8.90 14.30
CA VAL A 112 -0.50 7.82 13.57
C VAL A 112 0.99 8.05 13.59
N GLU A 113 1.74 6.98 13.82
CA GLU A 113 3.19 6.99 13.68
C GLU A 113 3.67 5.95 12.67
N ILE A 114 4.81 6.25 12.02
CA ILE A 114 5.54 5.26 11.23
C ILE A 114 6.52 4.51 12.12
N VAL A 115 6.40 3.18 12.12
CA VAL A 115 7.27 2.26 12.83
C VAL A 115 8.05 1.43 11.83
N GLU A 116 9.20 0.90 12.27
CA GLU A 116 10.00 0.04 11.41
C GLU A 116 9.24 -1.26 11.10
N PRO A 117 9.05 -1.64 9.81
CA PRO A 117 8.46 -2.92 9.49
C PRO A 117 9.47 -4.04 9.77
N GLU A 118 8.97 -5.13 10.35
CA GLU A 118 9.71 -6.38 10.55
C GLU A 118 8.91 -7.54 9.91
N PRO A 119 9.58 -8.50 9.25
CA PRO A 119 11.03 -8.57 9.02
C PRO A 119 11.53 -7.52 8.00
N VAL A 120 12.85 -7.34 7.96
CA VAL A 120 13.50 -6.52 6.91
C VAL A 120 13.59 -7.35 5.63
N LEU A 121 12.72 -7.04 4.66
CA LEU A 121 12.61 -7.69 3.36
C LEU A 121 13.50 -7.04 2.30
N GLY A 122 13.78 -5.74 2.43
CA GLY A 122 14.54 -4.97 1.47
C GLY A 122 15.43 -3.92 2.12
N GLU A 123 15.85 -2.94 1.33
CA GLU A 123 16.68 -1.85 1.86
C GLU A 123 15.84 -0.69 2.42
N LYS A 124 16.42 0.04 3.37
CA LYS A 124 15.81 1.24 3.95
C LYS A 124 16.08 2.46 3.05
N PRO A 125 15.06 3.14 2.51
CA PRO A 125 15.27 4.35 1.73
C PRO A 125 15.92 5.44 2.61
N ARG A 126 17.01 6.07 2.15
CA ARG A 126 17.71 7.13 2.91
C ARG A 126 16.80 8.28 3.38
N ARG A 127 15.73 8.59 2.64
CA ARG A 127 14.77 9.67 2.95
C ARG A 127 13.55 9.19 3.75
N SER A 128 13.47 7.91 4.07
CA SER A 128 12.39 7.31 4.87
C SER A 128 12.92 6.03 5.54
N PRO A 129 13.79 6.16 6.55
CA PRO A 129 14.52 5.02 7.12
C PRO A 129 13.62 4.03 7.89
N ARG A 130 12.43 4.46 8.32
CA ARG A 130 11.40 3.61 8.94
C ARG A 130 10.46 2.95 7.92
N SER A 131 10.85 2.94 6.65
CA SER A 131 10.16 2.23 5.58
C SER A 131 11.15 1.30 4.88
N GLN A 132 10.65 0.42 4.03
CA GLN A 132 11.47 -0.47 3.23
C GLN A 132 11.12 -0.31 1.75
N ARG A 133 12.10 -0.58 0.88
CA ARG A 133 11.87 -0.74 -0.54
C ARG A 133 12.58 -1.97 -1.09
N LEU A 134 11.92 -2.63 -2.02
CA LEU A 134 12.50 -3.66 -2.86
C LEU A 134 12.93 -3.03 -4.17
N LEU A 135 14.17 -3.30 -4.57
CA LEU A 135 14.76 -2.87 -5.83
C LEU A 135 14.98 -4.07 -6.75
N PRO A 136 14.53 -4.03 -8.01
CA PRO A 136 14.61 -5.19 -8.90
C PRO A 136 16.02 -5.75 -9.11
N HIS A 137 16.99 -4.87 -9.34
CA HIS A 137 18.37 -5.27 -9.63
C HIS A 137 19.06 -5.93 -8.43
N LEU A 138 18.70 -5.56 -7.20
CA LEU A 138 19.29 -6.08 -5.96
C LEU A 138 18.54 -7.32 -5.45
N HIS A 139 17.21 -7.26 -5.39
CA HIS A 139 16.39 -8.24 -4.67
C HIS A 139 15.73 -9.27 -5.59
N LYS A 140 15.96 -9.19 -6.92
CA LYS A 140 15.45 -10.15 -7.91
C LYS A 140 13.92 -10.32 -7.85
N THR A 141 13.21 -9.24 -7.58
CA THR A 141 11.74 -9.16 -7.48
C THR A 141 11.25 -7.84 -8.08
N GLN A 142 9.95 -7.57 -8.09
CA GLN A 142 9.43 -6.26 -8.51
C GLN A 142 9.87 -5.13 -7.56
N GLY A 143 9.89 -3.91 -8.10
CA GLY A 143 10.05 -2.70 -7.30
C GLY A 143 8.85 -2.52 -6.40
N PHE A 144 9.10 -2.36 -5.10
CA PHE A 144 8.04 -2.28 -4.11
C PHE A 144 8.43 -1.30 -3.00
N PHE A 145 7.46 -0.68 -2.37
CA PHE A 145 7.63 0.15 -1.18
C PHE A 145 6.68 -0.32 -0.09
N ILE A 146 7.16 -0.36 1.15
CA ILE A 146 6.43 -0.86 2.32
C ILE A 146 6.65 0.11 3.48
N ALA A 147 5.57 0.57 4.10
CA ALA A 147 5.59 1.35 5.33
C ALA A 147 4.61 0.73 6.33
N LYS A 148 5.07 0.54 7.57
CA LYS A 148 4.22 0.10 8.69
C LYS A 148 3.85 1.32 9.53
N LEU A 149 2.57 1.45 9.81
CA LEU A 149 1.98 2.52 10.60
C LEU A 149 1.30 1.91 11.81
N VAL A 150 1.32 2.62 12.94
CA VAL A 150 0.58 2.28 14.15
C VAL A 150 -0.37 3.43 14.47
N LYS A 151 -1.64 3.09 14.71
CA LYS A 151 -2.63 4.01 15.25
C LYS A 151 -2.35 4.17 16.76
N LEU A 152 -2.16 5.39 17.22
CA LEU A 152 -1.88 5.72 18.63
C LEU A 152 -3.14 5.65 19.48
#